data_AF-A0A380A7M3-F1
#
_entry.id   AF-A0A380A7M3-F1
#
_cell.length_a   1.000
_cell.length_b   1.000
_cell.length_c   1.000
_cell.angle_alpha   90.00
_cell.angle_beta   90.00
_cell.angle_gamma   90.00
#
_symmetry.space_group_name_H-M   'P 1'
#
loop_
_entity.id
_entity.type
_entity.pdbx_description
1 polymer ?
#
loop_
_entity_poly.entity_id
_entity_poly.type
_entity_poly.pdbx_seq_one_letter_code
_entity_poly.pdbx_strand_id
1 'polypeptide(L)'
;MGLLDYVFALLMLFAIIFLPLFFKQCPHPDKNEELPSSFVDVRQDSSQTNCNNNRLFQNKNVAWLDDASTIKVAVNLHVTYASEHGIVIETDINISAYHPKNGLIYGYCHYYATESTLYTYKINRAIDIESNEDVTDRLRSFLRKNRVRASDIINK
;
A
#
# COMPACT_ATOMS: atom_id res chain seq x y z
N MET A 1 -4.02 -25.27 51.81
CA MET A 1 -3.47 -24.42 50.74
C MET A 1 -2.13 -25.02 50.35
N GLY A 2 -2.09 -25.75 49.26
CA GLY A 2 -0.90 -26.46 48.78
C GLY A 2 0.01 -25.55 47.95
N LEU A 3 1.24 -25.97 47.68
CA LEU A 3 2.18 -25.26 46.81
C LEU A 3 1.57 -24.86 45.44
N LEU A 4 0.66 -25.71 44.93
CA LEU A 4 -0.10 -25.49 43.70
C LEU A 4 -0.99 -24.24 43.75
N ASP A 5 -1.59 -23.94 44.90
CA ASP A 5 -2.45 -22.77 45.08
C ASP A 5 -1.62 -21.47 45.03
N TYR A 6 -0.39 -21.50 45.56
CA TYR A 6 0.53 -20.37 45.51
C TYR A 6 1.07 -20.11 44.11
N VAL A 7 1.39 -21.16 43.35
CA VAL A 7 1.83 -21.03 41.95
C VAL A 7 0.70 -20.46 41.10
N PHE A 8 -0.54 -20.93 41.29
CA PHE A 8 -1.70 -20.42 40.58
C PHE A 8 -1.96 -18.94 40.90
N ALA A 9 -1.90 -18.56 42.17
CA ALA A 9 -2.05 -17.17 42.60
C ALA A 9 -0.95 -16.26 42.00
N LEU A 10 0.30 -16.74 41.92
CA LEU A 10 1.41 -16.00 41.35
C LEU A 10 1.24 -15.79 39.83
N LEU A 11 0.76 -16.80 39.10
CA LEU A 11 0.48 -16.69 37.66
C LEU A 11 -0.67 -15.72 37.38
N MET A 12 -1.73 -15.74 38.20
CA MET A 12 -2.84 -14.79 38.08
C MET A 12 -2.38 -13.35 38.36
N LEU A 13 -1.50 -13.15 39.35
CA LEU A 13 -0.92 -11.84 39.64
C LEU A 13 -0.09 -11.32 38.46
N PHE A 14 0.73 -12.19 37.85
CA PHE A 14 1.50 -11.87 36.65
C PHE A 14 0.56 -11.48 35.49
N ALA A 15 -0.49 -12.25 35.24
CA ALA A 15 -1.45 -11.92 34.19
C ALA A 15 -2.07 -10.53 34.42
N ILE A 16 -2.49 -10.19 35.64
CA ILE A 16 -3.11 -8.89 35.96
C ILE A 16 -2.14 -7.71 35.78
N ILE A 17 -0.86 -7.87 36.16
CA ILE A 17 0.14 -6.81 36.05
C ILE A 17 0.57 -6.60 34.59
N PHE A 18 0.73 -7.69 33.83
CA PHE A 18 1.27 -7.63 32.47
C PHE A 18 0.20 -7.47 31.38
N LEU A 19 -1.08 -7.82 31.62
CA LEU A 19 -2.18 -7.57 30.65
C LEU A 19 -2.24 -6.10 30.20
N PRO A 20 -2.31 -5.09 31.12
CA PRO A 20 -2.50 -3.70 30.73
C PRO A 20 -1.27 -3.07 30.07
N LEU A 21 -0.08 -3.68 30.16
CA LEU A 21 1.11 -3.21 29.44
C LEU A 21 1.00 -3.43 27.92
N PHE A 22 0.21 -4.41 27.48
CA PHE A 22 -0.07 -4.65 26.05
C PHE A 22 -1.28 -3.86 25.54
N PHE A 23 -2.16 -3.37 26.43
CA PHE A 23 -3.32 -2.54 26.10
C PHE A 23 -3.07 -1.05 26.31
N LYS A 24 -1.82 -0.59 26.14
CA LYS A 24 -1.50 0.83 26.23
C LYS A 24 -2.17 1.58 25.07
N GLN A 25 -3.32 2.17 25.41
CA GLN A 25 -4.20 3.04 24.64
C GLN A 25 -3.46 3.87 23.58
N CYS A 26 -3.86 3.68 22.32
CA CYS A 26 -3.69 4.70 21.28
C CYS A 26 -4.31 6.02 21.79
N PRO A 27 -3.66 7.17 21.57
CA PRO A 27 -4.18 8.46 22.01
C PRO A 27 -5.56 8.71 21.40
N HIS A 28 -6.46 9.19 22.25
CA HIS A 28 -7.82 9.58 21.94
C HIS A 28 -7.83 10.69 20.88
N PRO A 29 -8.49 10.53 19.72
CA PRO A 29 -8.75 11.66 18.86
C PRO A 29 -9.91 12.46 19.48
N ASP A 30 -9.60 13.72 19.81
CA ASP A 30 -10.58 14.68 20.30
C ASP A 30 -11.75 14.83 19.31
N LYS A 31 -12.93 14.96 19.90
CA LYS A 31 -14.22 15.13 19.26
C LYS A 31 -14.20 16.33 18.30
N ASN A 32 -14.73 16.14 17.09
CA ASN A 32 -15.80 16.92 16.45
C ASN A 32 -15.84 16.63 14.95
N GLU A 33 -16.86 15.90 14.51
CA GLU A 33 -17.80 16.34 13.45
C GLU A 33 -18.78 15.20 13.17
N GLU A 34 -20.06 15.51 13.32
CA GLU A 34 -21.19 14.60 13.18
C GLU A 34 -21.29 14.07 11.75
N LEU A 35 -21.31 12.75 11.57
CA LEU A 35 -21.86 12.11 10.38
C LEU A 35 -22.71 10.90 10.81
N PRO A 36 -23.86 10.68 10.14
CA PRO A 36 -24.99 10.01 10.73
C PRO A 36 -24.90 8.50 10.68
N SER A 37 -25.61 7.93 11.64
CA SER A 37 -25.85 6.52 11.90
C SER A 37 -26.29 5.71 10.69
N SER A 38 -25.45 4.79 10.26
CA SER A 38 -25.83 3.40 10.02
C SER A 38 -24.57 2.67 9.61
N PHE A 39 -24.15 1.64 10.35
CA PHE A 39 -23.62 0.41 9.78
C PHE A 39 -23.34 -0.55 10.95
N VAL A 40 -24.31 -1.44 11.14
CA VAL A 40 -24.18 -2.89 11.36
C VAL A 40 -22.97 -3.35 12.17
N ASP A 41 -23.30 -3.82 13.37
CA ASP A 41 -22.57 -4.76 14.20
C ASP A 41 -22.17 -6.02 13.39
N VAL A 42 -20.89 -6.21 13.10
CA VAL A 42 -20.31 -7.53 12.82
C VAL A 42 -18.93 -7.58 13.45
N ARG A 43 -18.83 -8.33 14.55
CA ARG A 43 -17.60 -8.95 15.02
C ARG A 43 -16.83 -9.53 13.83
N GLN A 44 -15.62 -9.05 13.58
CA GLN A 44 -14.72 -9.76 12.68
C GLN A 44 -13.46 -10.14 13.46
N ASP A 45 -13.46 -11.41 13.82
CA ASP A 45 -12.36 -12.14 14.41
C ASP A 45 -11.07 -11.91 13.62
N SER A 46 -10.05 -11.55 14.38
CA SER A 46 -8.66 -11.48 14.00
C SER A 46 -8.09 -12.90 13.81
N SER A 47 -8.38 -13.55 12.69
CA SER A 47 -7.51 -14.63 12.20
C SER A 47 -7.83 -15.02 10.76
N GLN A 48 -6.84 -14.79 9.89
CA GLN A 48 -6.62 -15.49 8.62
C GLN A 48 -7.69 -15.39 7.51
N THR A 49 -7.16 -15.32 6.29
CA THR A 49 -7.79 -15.70 5.02
C THR A 49 -8.65 -14.63 4.33
N ASN A 50 -8.01 -13.66 3.65
CA ASN A 50 -8.29 -13.45 2.22
C ASN A 50 -7.25 -12.53 1.51
N CYS A 51 -6.06 -13.04 1.22
CA CYS A 51 -5.11 -12.38 0.30
C CYS A 51 -5.48 -12.55 -1.19
N ASN A 52 -6.76 -12.73 -1.55
CA ASN A 52 -7.09 -13.24 -2.89
C ASN A 52 -8.21 -12.54 -3.67
N ASN A 53 -8.60 -11.32 -3.30
CA ASN A 53 -9.67 -10.60 -4.02
C ASN A 53 -9.22 -9.40 -4.85
N ASN A 54 -7.94 -9.01 -4.84
CA ASN A 54 -7.40 -7.97 -5.74
C ASN A 54 -6.94 -8.52 -7.10
N ARG A 55 -7.76 -9.38 -7.70
CA ARG A 55 -7.45 -10.10 -8.95
C ARG A 55 -7.24 -9.19 -10.17
N LEU A 56 -7.51 -7.89 -10.05
CA LEU A 56 -7.25 -6.91 -11.12
C LEU A 56 -5.79 -6.41 -11.18
N PHE A 57 -5.00 -6.61 -10.11
CA PHE A 57 -3.64 -6.07 -10.01
C PHE A 57 -2.53 -7.08 -10.36
N GLN A 58 -2.90 -8.34 -10.60
CA GLN A 58 -1.97 -9.42 -10.91
C GLN A 58 -2.19 -9.92 -12.34
N ASN A 59 -1.56 -9.29 -13.32
CA ASN A 59 -1.44 -9.92 -14.63
C ASN A 59 0.02 -9.92 -15.05
N LYS A 60 0.63 -11.11 -15.05
CA LYS A 60 2.00 -11.36 -15.53
C LYS A 60 2.13 -11.27 -17.05
N ASN A 61 1.01 -11.20 -17.78
CA ASN A 61 0.97 -10.98 -19.22
C ASN A 61 0.28 -9.64 -19.52
N VAL A 62 1.05 -8.58 -19.35
CA VAL A 62 0.60 -7.24 -19.67
C VAL A 62 0.92 -7.00 -21.15
N ALA A 63 0.00 -7.38 -22.05
CA ALA A 63 0.21 -7.35 -23.51
C ALA A 63 0.70 -6.00 -24.05
N TRP A 64 0.40 -4.90 -23.36
CA TRP A 64 0.84 -3.57 -23.76
C TRP A 64 2.30 -3.26 -23.42
N LEU A 65 3.00 -4.05 -22.60
CA LEU A 65 4.40 -3.79 -22.24
C LEU A 65 5.35 -3.83 -23.45
N ASP A 66 4.96 -4.57 -24.48
CA ASP A 66 5.69 -4.72 -25.75
C ASP A 66 5.19 -3.77 -26.84
N ASP A 67 4.12 -3.00 -26.57
CA ASP A 67 3.63 -2.01 -27.53
C ASP A 67 4.69 -0.95 -27.78
N ALA A 68 4.86 -0.56 -29.05
CA ALA A 68 5.81 0.47 -29.45
C ALA A 68 5.56 1.85 -28.79
N SER A 69 4.35 2.05 -28.24
CA SER A 69 3.98 3.28 -27.53
C SER A 69 4.38 3.29 -26.05
N THR A 70 4.76 2.12 -25.51
CA THR A 70 5.20 1.98 -24.12
C THR A 70 6.58 2.58 -23.91
N ILE A 71 6.70 3.39 -22.87
CA ILE A 71 7.94 4.05 -22.48
C ILE A 71 8.52 3.26 -21.31
N LYS A 72 9.75 2.75 -21.46
CA LYS A 72 10.50 2.20 -20.33
C LYS A 72 10.97 3.36 -19.45
N VAL A 73 10.77 3.22 -18.15
CA VAL A 73 11.10 4.22 -17.13
C VAL A 73 11.85 3.55 -15.99
N ALA A 74 12.56 4.32 -15.18
CA ALA A 74 13.17 3.86 -13.94
C ALA A 74 12.93 4.95 -12.91
N VAL A 75 11.81 4.84 -12.19
CA VAL A 75 11.33 5.88 -11.28
C VAL A 75 10.76 5.20 -10.03
N ASN A 76 11.14 5.68 -8.86
CA ASN A 76 10.59 5.21 -7.59
C ASN A 76 9.65 6.28 -7.03
N LEU A 77 8.37 5.95 -6.88
CA LEU A 77 7.37 6.87 -6.36
C LEU A 77 6.79 6.36 -5.06
N HIS A 78 6.64 7.25 -4.09
CA HIS A 78 5.73 7.06 -2.97
C HIS A 78 4.35 7.54 -3.39
N VAL A 79 3.36 6.65 -3.42
CA VAL A 79 2.02 6.96 -3.92
C VAL A 79 0.96 6.73 -2.87
N THR A 80 -0.07 7.56 -2.92
CA THR A 80 -1.33 7.37 -2.21
C THR A 80 -2.45 7.19 -3.23
N TYR A 81 -3.23 6.12 -3.09
CA TYR A 81 -4.40 5.88 -3.96
C TYR A 81 -5.53 5.17 -3.22
N ALA A 82 -6.77 5.39 -3.65
CA ALA A 82 -7.91 4.61 -3.17
C ALA A 82 -8.05 3.30 -3.98
N SER A 83 -8.14 2.18 -3.27
CA SER A 83 -8.52 0.89 -3.85
C SER A 83 -9.98 0.89 -4.30
N GLU A 84 -10.40 -0.15 -5.02
CA GLU A 84 -11.79 -0.28 -5.51
C GLU A 84 -12.81 -0.42 -4.38
N HIS A 85 -12.37 -0.82 -3.18
CA HIS A 85 -13.19 -0.90 -1.98
C HIS A 85 -13.14 0.37 -1.12
N GLY A 86 -12.54 1.46 -1.62
CA GLY A 86 -12.42 2.73 -0.90
C GLY A 86 -11.31 2.76 0.16
N ILE A 87 -10.53 1.68 0.33
CA ILE A 87 -9.39 1.65 1.24
C ILE A 87 -8.27 2.52 0.65
N VAL A 88 -7.80 3.51 1.41
CA VAL A 88 -6.65 4.33 1.04
C VAL A 88 -5.38 3.50 1.28
N ILE A 89 -4.57 3.37 0.23
CA ILE A 89 -3.30 2.67 0.23
C ILE A 89 -2.19 3.69 0.02
N GLU A 90 -1.20 3.66 0.91
CA GLU A 90 0.02 4.45 0.83
C GLU A 90 1.21 3.49 0.70
N THR A 91 1.99 3.61 -0.38
CA THR A 91 3.03 2.63 -0.70
C THR A 91 4.06 3.14 -1.69
N ASP A 92 5.25 2.53 -1.65
CA ASP A 92 6.28 2.73 -2.65
C ASP A 92 6.05 1.84 -3.88
N ILE A 93 6.29 2.40 -5.06
CA ILE A 93 6.22 1.70 -6.33
C ILE A 93 7.48 1.99 -7.15
N ASN A 94 8.16 0.92 -7.55
CA ASN A 94 9.29 0.98 -8.47
C ASN A 94 8.78 0.79 -9.90
N ILE A 95 8.61 1.89 -10.62
CA ILE A 95 8.00 1.92 -11.94
C ILE A 95 9.04 1.60 -13.00
N SER A 96 8.74 0.61 -13.83
CA SER A 96 9.59 0.13 -14.92
C SER A 96 9.02 0.45 -16.32
N ALA A 97 7.72 0.68 -16.44
CA ALA A 97 7.10 1.07 -17.71
C ALA A 97 5.89 2.00 -17.53
N TYR A 98 5.66 2.85 -18.54
CA TYR A 98 4.53 3.75 -18.64
C TYR A 98 3.91 3.69 -20.02
N HIS A 99 2.59 3.44 -20.10
CA HIS A 99 1.81 3.45 -21.33
C HIS A 99 1.04 4.78 -21.48
N PRO A 100 1.49 5.72 -22.33
CA PRO A 100 1.00 7.08 -22.35
C PRO A 100 -0.46 7.23 -22.77
N LYS A 101 -0.92 6.38 -23.69
CA LYS A 101 -2.27 6.45 -24.27
C LYS A 101 -3.35 6.04 -23.26
N ASN A 102 -3.03 5.06 -22.41
CA ASN A 102 -3.98 4.52 -21.43
C ASN A 102 -3.75 5.11 -20.03
N GLY A 103 -2.65 5.83 -19.83
CA GLY A 103 -2.27 6.34 -18.51
C GLY A 103 -2.02 5.20 -17.53
N LEU A 104 -1.31 4.15 -17.96
CA LEU A 104 -0.99 2.99 -17.14
C LEU A 104 0.48 3.01 -16.76
N ILE A 105 0.78 2.69 -15.50
CA ILE A 105 2.14 2.41 -15.03
C ILE A 105 2.25 0.93 -14.68
N TYR A 106 3.42 0.36 -14.92
CA TYR A 106 3.78 -0.99 -14.52
C TYR A 106 5.05 -0.93 -13.68
N GLY A 107 5.06 -1.69 -12.59
CA GLY A 107 6.16 -1.69 -11.66
C GLY A 107 5.92 -2.63 -10.48
N TYR A 108 6.91 -2.72 -9.61
CA TYR A 108 6.81 -3.48 -8.36
C TYR A 108 6.12 -2.63 -7.29
N CYS A 109 4.98 -3.10 -6.79
CA CYS A 109 4.24 -2.46 -5.71
C CYS A 109 4.64 -3.08 -4.36
N HIS A 110 5.17 -2.28 -3.44
CA HIS A 110 5.65 -2.78 -2.15
C HIS A 110 4.52 -3.28 -1.24
N TYR A 111 3.34 -2.65 -1.27
CA TYR A 111 2.18 -3.07 -0.48
C TYR A 111 1.72 -4.50 -0.81
N TYR A 112 1.71 -4.87 -2.09
CA TYR A 112 1.31 -6.22 -2.53
C TYR A 112 2.48 -7.19 -2.68
N ALA A 113 3.72 -6.70 -2.51
CA ALA A 113 4.95 -7.45 -2.78
C ALA A 113 4.96 -8.16 -4.14
N THR A 114 4.45 -7.50 -5.18
CA THR A 114 4.36 -8.07 -6.54
C THR A 114 4.41 -6.97 -7.59
N GLU A 115 4.77 -7.36 -8.81
CA GLU A 115 4.58 -6.52 -9.98
C GLU A 115 3.09 -6.33 -10.25
N SER A 116 2.72 -5.09 -10.58
CA SER A 116 1.32 -4.68 -10.76
C SER A 116 1.21 -3.54 -11.75
N THR A 117 0.01 -3.40 -12.30
CA THR A 117 -0.38 -2.28 -13.15
C THR A 117 -1.29 -1.33 -12.39
N LEU A 118 -1.05 -0.02 -12.49
CA LEU A 118 -1.89 1.00 -11.87
C LEU A 118 -2.23 2.10 -12.89
N TYR A 119 -3.45 2.63 -12.81
CA TYR A 119 -3.85 3.78 -13.61
C TYR A 119 -3.38 5.08 -12.95
N THR A 120 -2.75 5.97 -13.72
CA THR A 120 -2.26 7.26 -13.20
C THR A 120 -3.37 8.13 -12.64
N TYR A 121 -4.60 8.00 -13.14
CA TYR A 121 -5.75 8.80 -12.67
C TYR A 121 -6.31 8.30 -11.33
N LYS A 122 -6.00 7.07 -10.92
CA LYS A 122 -6.40 6.52 -9.61
C LYS A 122 -5.44 6.98 -8.49
N ILE A 123 -4.31 7.58 -8.84
CA ILE A 123 -3.31 8.05 -7.89
C ILE A 123 -3.76 9.41 -7.36
N ASN A 124 -4.05 9.48 -6.06
CA ASN A 124 -4.43 10.70 -5.37
C ASN A 124 -3.21 11.59 -5.09
N ARG A 125 -2.05 10.99 -4.83
CA ARG A 125 -0.78 11.69 -4.58
C ARG A 125 0.39 10.86 -5.06
N ALA A 126 1.40 11.51 -5.63
CA ALA A 126 2.65 10.90 -6.05
C ALA A 126 3.84 11.79 -5.67
N ILE A 127 4.75 11.26 -4.86
CA ILE A 127 6.01 11.91 -4.47
C ILE A 127 7.14 11.12 -5.09
N ASP A 128 8.04 11.79 -5.79
CA ASP A 128 9.27 11.16 -6.27
C ASP A 128 10.21 10.90 -5.10
N ILE A 129 10.64 9.66 -4.92
CA ILE A 129 11.45 9.26 -3.76
C ILE A 129 12.86 9.87 -3.84
N GLU A 130 13.42 10.01 -5.05
CA GLU A 130 14.78 10.51 -5.23
C GLU A 130 14.88 12.02 -4.96
N SER A 131 13.96 12.81 -5.50
CA SER A 131 13.95 14.27 -5.32
C SER A 131 13.11 14.76 -4.15
N ASN A 132 12.27 13.89 -3.56
CA ASN A 132 11.25 14.24 -2.57
C ASN A 132 10.26 15.31 -3.09
N GLU A 133 10.07 15.41 -4.40
CA GLU A 133 9.19 16.38 -5.02
C GLU A 133 7.78 15.79 -5.23
N ASP A 134 6.75 16.58 -4.93
CA ASP A 134 5.38 16.21 -5.29
C ASP A 134 5.19 16.37 -6.80
N VAL A 135 4.89 15.25 -7.46
CA VAL A 135 4.73 15.18 -8.92
C VAL A 135 3.30 14.89 -9.33
N THR A 136 2.33 14.93 -8.40
CA THR A 136 0.94 14.51 -8.62
C THR A 136 0.32 15.14 -9.88
N ASP A 137 0.32 16.47 -9.97
CA ASP A 137 -0.33 17.20 -11.08
C ASP A 137 0.41 17.06 -12.42
N ARG A 138 1.67 16.62 -12.38
CA ARG A 138 2.54 16.52 -13.56
C ARG A 138 3.07 15.11 -13.79
N LEU A 139 2.46 14.10 -13.16
CA LEU A 139 2.95 12.72 -13.12
C LEU A 139 3.21 12.16 -14.52
N ARG A 140 2.28 12.40 -15.45
CA ARG A 140 2.43 11.94 -16.85
C ARG A 140 3.62 12.57 -17.56
N SER A 141 3.86 13.87 -17.34
CA SER A 141 5.01 14.58 -17.91
C SER A 141 6.31 14.10 -17.27
N PHE A 142 6.30 13.95 -15.95
CA PHE A 142 7.42 13.43 -15.16
C PHE A 142 7.87 12.04 -15.63
N LEU A 143 6.93 11.10 -15.81
CA LEU A 143 7.24 9.75 -16.31
C LEU A 143 7.82 9.77 -17.73
N ARG A 144 7.34 10.67 -18.61
CA ARG A 144 7.91 10.82 -19.97
C ARG A 144 9.33 11.39 -19.95
N LYS A 145 9.61 12.30 -19.02
CA LYS A 145 10.93 12.93 -18.85
C LYS A 145 11.96 11.93 -18.34
N ASN A 146 11.55 11.04 -17.42
CA ASN A 146 12.39 9.98 -16.85
C ASN A 146 12.37 8.67 -17.65
N ARG A 147 12.24 8.77 -18.98
CA ARG A 147 12.38 7.62 -19.87
C ARG A 147 13.82 7.11 -19.87
N VAL A 148 13.98 5.79 -19.78
CA VAL A 148 15.28 5.14 -19.94
C VAL A 148 15.61 5.08 -21.42
N ARG A 149 16.79 5.58 -21.83
CA ARG A 149 17.23 5.43 -23.21
C ARG A 149 17.79 4.04 -23.41
N ALA A 150 17.60 3.47 -24.61
CA ALA A 150 18.15 2.16 -24.95
C ALA A 150 19.68 2.08 -24.79
N SER A 151 20.38 3.21 -24.91
CA SER A 151 21.83 3.33 -24.67
C SER A 151 22.24 3.00 -23.23
N ASP A 152 21.35 3.23 -22.26
CA ASP A 152 21.68 3.15 -20.83
C ASP A 152 21.52 1.72 -20.28
N ILE A 153 20.89 0.85 -21.06
CA ILE A 153 20.65 -0.57 -20.73
C ILE A 153 21.85 -1.45 -21.09
N ILE A 154 22.70 -1.02 -22.03
CA ILE A 154 23.83 -1.81 -22.55
C ILE A 154 25.05 -1.76 -21.62
N ASN A 155 25.09 -0.83 -20.66
CA ASN A 155 26.24 -0.60 -19.77
C ASN A 155 26.02 -1.03 -18.30
N LYS A 156 25.02 -1.87 -18.02
CA LYS A 156 24.77 -2.47 -16.70
C LYS A 156 24.83 -3.99 -16.80
#